data_AF-A0A087U9T5-F1
#
_entry.id   AF-A0A087U9T5-F1
#
_cell.length_a   1.000
_cell.length_b   1.000
_cell.length_c   1.000
_cell.angle_alpha   90.00
_cell.angle_beta   90.00
_cell.angle_gamma   90.00
#
_symmetry.space_group_name_H-M   'P 1'
#
loop_
_entity.id
_entity.type
_entity.pdbx_description
1 polymer ?
#
loop_
_entity_poly.entity_id
_entity_poly.type
_entity_poly.pdbx_seq_one_letter_code
_entity_poly.pdbx_strand_id
1 'polypeptide(L)'
;MEIKGVGGKIMEEERIEFERVKSKLIETEARYRHLESMLESRDKDLSKMEELRIELNRRDQEIMAMNAKMKTLEEQHHDYQRHIAVLKESLCAKEEHYNMLQADVEELRVRLEEKNKLIEKKTQQTMTSTQERNRLQQEVQELRDHMEIKDRKINVLQRKIENLEDLLKEKDNQVDMARARLTAMQAHHSSSEGALSSLEEAIGDKDKQIQQLREQRDRAEQEKNEERELHEREIAEFKMKMHGMESDMEKLQSELEAIRKQKRPSVQDAPLQAENLALRKQVDEKQKKIDEMDKALHKCQEKIKLLESQPPKPPGTDTENQKRLEALEKLVEELTKEKEKIGKDAVKSQEDAKRLQAELDRLLEVMTAVEKEKFSLNEQIRELQEAIKEKDTKLQGAKRGQQSDRNKNAQMLEEARRREAEAAKEAAKAQEQVLQQQERIEELEEALRESVRITAQREVAVAQKQSLIETADEKIRSLQSEVRGLQKAHNARCTNCPPLKVKLVEIEKKLQKLISERKAHLEQLFEMKQEALSAAISEKDSHLAFIEMSGIKNAKAAEQVDKLKTEKK
;
A
#
# COMPACT_ATOMS: atom_id res chain seq x y z
N MET A 1 -11.31 105.97 189.98
CA MET A 1 -11.29 104.50 189.81
C MET A 1 -11.19 104.19 188.33
N GLU A 2 -10.39 103.18 188.02
CA GLU A 2 -10.07 102.51 186.75
C GLU A 2 -11.18 102.58 185.68
N ILE A 3 -10.91 102.61 184.36
CA ILE A 3 -10.39 101.47 183.59
C ILE A 3 -9.68 101.96 182.31
N LYS A 4 -8.38 101.62 182.23
CA LYS A 4 -7.55 101.54 181.01
C LYS A 4 -8.04 100.37 180.14
N GLY A 5 -8.00 100.49 178.81
CA GLY A 5 -7.87 99.29 177.94
C GLY A 5 -9.00 98.93 176.97
N VAL A 6 -9.65 99.90 176.30
CA VAL A 6 -10.57 99.61 175.17
C VAL A 6 -10.02 100.07 173.81
N GLY A 7 -9.33 101.23 173.72
CA GLY A 7 -8.79 101.73 172.45
C GLY A 7 -7.67 100.86 171.83
N GLY A 8 -6.88 100.16 172.65
CA GLY A 8 -5.86 99.22 172.17
C GLY A 8 -6.44 97.88 171.67
N LYS A 9 -7.61 97.47 172.16
CA LYS A 9 -8.32 96.27 171.67
C LYS A 9 -9.01 96.54 170.33
N ILE A 10 -9.61 97.72 170.17
CA ILE A 10 -10.24 98.14 168.91
C ILE A 10 -9.19 98.30 167.81
N MET A 11 -8.05 98.96 168.08
CA MET A 11 -6.98 99.07 167.08
C MET A 11 -6.30 97.74 166.75
N GLU A 12 -6.21 96.80 167.71
CA GLU A 12 -5.68 95.45 167.43
C GLU A 12 -6.70 94.58 166.69
N GLU A 13 -8.01 94.72 166.96
CA GLU A 13 -9.09 94.08 166.18
C GLU A 13 -9.16 94.62 164.75
N GLU A 14 -9.06 95.94 164.56
CA GLU A 14 -8.99 96.58 163.23
C GLU A 14 -7.73 96.13 162.47
N ARG A 15 -6.61 95.95 163.16
CA ARG A 15 -5.37 95.41 162.57
C ARG A 15 -5.51 93.93 162.20
N ILE A 16 -6.16 93.12 163.02
CA ILE A 16 -6.46 91.71 162.74
C ILE A 16 -7.45 91.58 161.57
N GLU A 17 -8.48 92.42 161.52
CA GLU A 17 -9.42 92.48 160.40
C GLU A 17 -8.73 92.97 159.12
N PHE A 18 -7.87 93.99 159.20
CA PHE A 18 -7.08 94.46 158.08
C PHE A 18 -6.15 93.37 157.54
N GLU A 19 -5.43 92.66 158.41
CA GLU A 19 -4.59 91.52 158.00
C GLU A 19 -5.42 90.34 157.47
N ARG A 20 -6.64 90.11 157.98
CA ARG A 20 -7.58 89.11 157.45
C ARG A 20 -8.11 89.50 156.07
N VAL A 21 -8.46 90.76 155.84
CA VAL A 21 -8.91 91.30 154.55
C VAL A 21 -7.76 91.29 153.55
N LYS A 22 -6.57 91.70 153.96
CA LYS A 22 -5.34 91.62 153.16
C LYS A 22 -4.99 90.19 152.79
N SER A 23 -5.13 89.23 153.71
CA SER A 23 -4.95 87.80 153.41
C SER A 23 -5.97 87.28 152.41
N LYS A 24 -7.25 87.67 152.54
CA LYS A 24 -8.30 87.35 151.55
C LYS A 24 -8.06 88.00 150.20
N LEU A 25 -7.55 89.23 150.16
CA LEU A 25 -7.17 89.91 148.92
C LEU A 25 -6.02 89.17 148.22
N ILE A 26 -4.98 88.77 148.96
CA ILE A 26 -3.88 87.96 148.41
C ILE A 26 -4.39 86.61 147.88
N GLU A 27 -5.29 85.93 148.60
CA GLU A 27 -5.85 84.66 148.18
C GLU A 27 -6.74 84.80 146.93
N THR A 28 -7.54 85.86 146.85
CA THR A 28 -8.37 86.15 145.67
C THR A 28 -7.52 86.57 144.47
N GLU A 29 -6.46 87.36 144.65
CA GLU A 29 -5.48 87.67 143.60
C GLU A 29 -4.74 86.41 143.12
N ALA A 30 -4.34 85.51 144.03
CA ALA A 30 -3.70 84.25 143.65
C ALA A 30 -4.65 83.35 142.86
N ARG A 31 -5.93 83.28 143.25
CA ARG A 31 -6.97 82.57 142.49
C ARG A 31 -7.23 83.22 141.13
N TYR A 32 -7.24 84.55 141.05
CA TYR A 32 -7.41 85.29 139.79
C TYR A 32 -6.25 85.01 138.84
N ARG A 33 -4.99 85.13 139.28
CA ARG A 33 -3.80 84.79 138.46
C ARG A 33 -3.80 83.33 138.01
N HIS A 34 -4.29 82.40 138.86
CA HIS A 34 -4.42 81.00 138.48
C HIS A 34 -5.49 80.80 137.39
N LEU A 35 -6.65 81.46 137.53
CA LEU A 35 -7.70 81.45 136.51
C LEU A 35 -7.23 82.08 135.19
N GLU A 36 -6.52 83.21 135.24
CA GLU A 36 -5.88 83.84 134.06
C GLU A 36 -4.90 82.89 133.39
N SER A 37 -4.00 82.25 134.14
CA SER A 37 -3.05 81.27 133.60
C SER A 37 -3.75 80.05 132.96
N MET A 38 -4.85 79.58 133.56
CA MET A 38 -5.66 78.51 132.97
C MET A 38 -6.36 78.97 131.69
N LEU A 39 -6.89 80.19 131.64
CA LEU A 39 -7.49 80.77 130.44
C LEU A 39 -6.45 80.92 129.31
N GLU A 40 -5.26 81.45 129.61
CA GLU A 40 -4.16 81.53 128.65
C GLU A 40 -3.73 80.15 128.13
N SER A 41 -3.73 79.13 129.00
CA SER A 41 -3.46 77.75 128.58
C SER A 41 -4.55 77.22 127.66
N ARG A 42 -5.83 77.50 127.97
CA ARG A 42 -6.96 77.11 127.12
C ARG A 42 -6.96 77.82 125.77
N ASP A 43 -6.60 79.10 125.72
CA ASP A 43 -6.47 79.85 124.47
C ASP A 43 -5.32 79.33 123.59
N LYS A 44 -4.20 78.93 124.21
CA LYS A 44 -3.10 78.25 123.51
C LYS A 44 -3.55 76.90 122.95
N ASP A 45 -4.32 76.12 123.72
CA ASP A 45 -4.84 74.84 123.27
C ASP A 45 -5.88 75.01 122.14
N LEU A 46 -6.75 76.02 122.23
CA LEU A 46 -7.69 76.38 121.15
C LEU A 46 -6.96 76.80 119.88
N SER A 47 -5.88 77.58 120.00
CA SER A 47 -5.05 77.98 118.86
C SER A 47 -4.39 76.77 118.20
N LYS A 48 -3.81 75.85 118.99
CA LYS A 48 -3.26 74.58 118.49
C LYS A 48 -4.33 73.70 117.83
N MET A 49 -5.53 73.66 118.39
CA MET A 49 -6.65 72.90 117.81
C MET A 49 -7.06 73.48 116.45
N GLU A 50 -7.07 74.80 116.30
CA GLU A 50 -7.37 75.45 115.01
C GLU A 50 -6.23 75.22 114.00
N GLU A 51 -4.96 75.26 114.42
CA GLU A 51 -3.82 74.89 113.57
C GLU A 51 -3.92 73.44 113.08
N LEU A 52 -4.24 72.49 113.96
CA LEU A 52 -4.45 71.09 113.60
C LEU A 52 -5.64 70.91 112.66
N ARG A 53 -6.71 71.70 112.83
CA ARG A 53 -7.87 71.67 111.94
C ARG A 53 -7.52 72.17 110.55
N ILE A 54 -6.74 73.24 110.44
CA ILE A 54 -6.24 73.76 109.16
C ILE A 54 -5.33 72.73 108.50
N GLU A 55 -4.40 72.12 109.25
CA GLU A 55 -3.51 71.08 108.72
C GLU A 55 -4.29 69.84 108.28
N LEU A 56 -5.31 69.41 109.03
CA LEU A 56 -6.19 68.31 108.64
C LEU A 56 -6.90 68.61 107.31
N ASN A 57 -7.50 69.81 107.19
CA ASN A 57 -8.12 70.25 105.94
C ASN A 57 -7.12 70.28 104.77
N ARG A 58 -5.87 70.68 105.02
CA ARG A 58 -4.80 70.68 104.02
C ARG A 58 -4.46 69.25 103.58
N ARG A 59 -4.36 68.31 104.53
CA ARG A 59 -4.13 66.88 104.24
C ARG A 59 -5.29 66.27 103.48
N ASP A 60 -6.53 66.61 103.81
CA ASP A 60 -7.71 66.16 103.06
C ASP A 60 -7.68 66.65 101.62
N GLN A 61 -7.29 67.91 101.38
CA GLN A 61 -7.10 68.44 100.01
C GLN A 61 -5.97 67.72 99.26
N GLU A 62 -4.84 67.42 99.93
CA GLU A 62 -3.75 66.62 99.33
C GLU A 62 -4.21 65.21 98.95
N ILE A 63 -4.97 64.54 99.82
CA ILE A 63 -5.54 63.22 99.56
C ILE A 63 -6.50 63.28 98.37
N MET A 64 -7.38 64.29 98.30
CA MET A 64 -8.27 64.48 97.16
C MET A 64 -7.49 64.69 95.85
N ALA A 65 -6.43 65.50 95.87
CA ALA A 65 -5.58 65.73 94.69
C ALA A 65 -4.83 64.46 94.26
N MET A 66 -4.30 63.68 95.22
CA MET A 66 -3.64 62.41 94.94
C MET A 66 -4.60 61.36 94.39
N ASN A 67 -5.83 61.28 94.94
CA ASN A 67 -6.87 60.39 94.42
C ASN A 67 -7.26 60.76 92.98
N ALA A 68 -7.40 62.05 92.68
CA ALA A 68 -7.65 62.51 91.32
C ALA A 68 -6.49 62.10 90.38
N LYS A 69 -5.23 62.29 90.81
CA LYS A 69 -4.06 61.87 90.03
C LYS A 69 -4.00 60.36 89.83
N MET A 70 -4.29 59.58 90.87
CA MET A 70 -4.35 58.11 90.79
C MET A 70 -5.39 57.67 89.76
N LYS A 71 -6.60 58.24 89.81
CA LYS A 71 -7.66 57.97 88.83
C LYS A 71 -7.24 58.31 87.40
N THR A 72 -6.57 59.44 87.18
CA THR A 72 -6.05 59.78 85.84
C THR A 72 -4.97 58.81 85.36
N LEU A 73 -4.10 58.31 86.24
CA LEU A 73 -3.09 57.31 85.88
C LEU A 73 -3.71 55.95 85.61
N GLU A 74 -4.75 55.57 86.35
CA GLU A 74 -5.53 54.36 86.08
C GLU A 74 -6.19 54.45 84.69
N GLU A 75 -6.85 55.57 84.38
CA GLU A 75 -7.45 55.81 83.06
C GLU A 75 -6.39 55.71 81.94
N GLN A 76 -5.23 56.36 82.11
CA GLN A 76 -4.11 56.24 81.17
C GLN A 76 -3.60 54.80 81.03
N HIS A 77 -3.53 54.04 82.12
CA HIS A 77 -3.11 52.64 82.07
C HIS A 77 -4.09 51.79 81.26
N HIS A 78 -5.40 52.00 81.44
CA HIS A 78 -6.42 51.34 80.64
C HIS A 78 -6.31 51.73 79.15
N ASP A 79 -6.03 53.00 78.85
CA ASP A 79 -5.82 53.46 77.47
C ASP A 79 -4.60 52.78 76.83
N TYR A 80 -3.48 52.68 77.55
CA TYR A 80 -2.30 51.96 77.06
C TYR A 80 -2.57 50.48 76.84
N GLN A 81 -3.32 49.82 77.74
CA GLN A 81 -3.70 48.42 77.56
C GLN A 81 -4.57 48.22 76.31
N ARG A 82 -5.55 49.10 76.08
CA ARG A 82 -6.38 49.06 74.86
C ARG A 82 -5.53 49.27 73.61
N HIS A 83 -4.60 50.23 73.64
CA HIS A 83 -3.69 50.46 72.51
C HIS A 83 -2.81 49.23 72.23
N ILE A 84 -2.25 48.59 73.26
CA ILE A 84 -1.48 47.34 73.11
C ILE A 84 -2.34 46.23 72.51
N ALA A 85 -3.60 46.10 72.91
CA ALA A 85 -4.52 45.10 72.36
C ALA A 85 -4.74 45.31 70.85
N VAL A 86 -5.02 46.54 70.41
CA VAL A 86 -5.19 46.88 69.00
C VAL A 86 -3.91 46.59 68.19
N LEU A 87 -2.73 46.90 68.73
CA LEU A 87 -1.46 46.59 68.06
C LEU A 87 -1.23 45.09 67.92
N LYS A 88 -1.60 44.28 68.92
CA LYS A 88 -1.52 42.82 68.85
C LYS A 88 -2.47 42.26 67.79
N GLU A 89 -3.71 42.72 67.77
CA GLU A 89 -4.68 42.33 66.72
C GLU A 89 -4.18 42.71 65.32
N SER A 90 -3.62 43.92 65.18
CA SER A 90 -3.02 44.36 63.91
C SER A 90 -1.81 43.52 63.51
N LEU A 91 -0.99 43.08 64.46
CA LEU A 91 0.14 42.20 64.20
C LEU A 91 -0.33 40.82 63.76
N CYS A 92 -1.30 40.21 64.45
CA CYS A 92 -1.87 38.92 64.07
C CYS A 92 -2.49 38.97 62.67
N ALA A 93 -3.23 40.02 62.33
CA ALA A 93 -3.79 40.21 60.99
C ALA A 93 -2.69 40.29 59.91
N LYS A 94 -1.57 40.95 60.21
CA LYS A 94 -0.41 41.00 59.29
C LYS A 94 0.29 39.65 59.15
N GLU A 95 0.42 38.88 60.22
CA GLU A 95 0.99 37.53 60.19
C GLU A 95 0.12 36.58 59.36
N GLU A 96 -1.20 36.63 59.52
CA GLU A 96 -2.15 35.87 58.69
C GLU A 96 -2.02 36.26 57.21
N HIS A 97 -1.97 37.55 56.90
CA HIS A 97 -1.76 38.03 55.55
C HIS A 97 -0.41 37.57 54.96
N TYR A 98 0.66 37.62 55.74
CA TYR A 98 1.97 37.12 55.32
C TYR A 98 1.92 35.61 55.02
N ASN A 99 1.25 34.82 55.85
CA ASN A 99 1.10 33.38 55.65
C ASN A 99 0.27 33.05 54.40
N MET A 100 -0.79 33.80 54.13
CA MET A 100 -1.57 33.65 52.88
C MET A 100 -0.70 33.93 51.66
N LEU A 101 0.00 35.06 51.65
CA LEU A 101 0.89 35.43 50.54
C LEU A 101 2.02 34.40 50.35
N GLN A 102 2.55 33.86 51.44
CA GLN A 102 3.54 32.80 51.39
C GLN A 102 2.99 31.51 50.75
N ALA A 103 1.74 31.15 51.04
CA ALA A 103 1.07 30.02 50.40
C ALA A 103 0.86 30.26 48.89
N ASP A 104 0.42 31.46 48.50
CA ASP A 104 0.22 31.82 47.09
C ASP A 104 1.54 31.75 46.30
N VAL A 105 2.65 32.23 46.90
CA VAL A 105 3.98 32.13 46.27
C VAL A 105 4.39 30.68 46.06
N GLU A 106 4.12 29.79 47.02
CA GLU A 106 4.48 28.37 46.89
C GLU A 106 3.59 27.66 45.85
N GLU A 107 2.31 27.99 45.77
CA GLU A 107 1.42 27.51 44.72
C GLU A 107 1.88 27.95 43.32
N LEU A 108 2.28 29.22 43.18
CA LEU A 108 2.84 29.73 41.93
C LEU A 108 4.15 29.02 41.55
N ARG A 109 4.99 28.66 42.52
CA ARG A 109 6.23 27.88 42.27
C ARG A 109 5.90 26.48 41.75
N VAL A 110 4.99 25.77 42.40
CA VAL A 110 4.54 24.43 41.94
C VAL A 110 3.98 24.53 40.53
N ARG A 111 3.15 25.53 40.25
CA ARG A 111 2.59 25.75 38.91
C ARG A 111 3.66 26.02 37.87
N LEU A 112 4.66 26.83 38.20
CA LEU A 112 5.79 27.10 37.31
C LEU A 112 6.56 25.81 37.00
N GLU A 113 6.79 24.96 37.99
CA GLU A 113 7.46 23.67 37.81
C GLU A 113 6.65 22.72 36.91
N GLU A 114 5.33 22.65 37.08
CA GLU A 114 4.44 21.89 36.20
C GLU A 114 4.46 22.41 34.75
N LYS A 115 4.45 23.73 34.57
CA LYS A 115 4.59 24.35 33.23
C LYS A 115 5.92 24.01 32.59
N ASN A 116 7.02 24.05 33.36
CA ASN A 116 8.34 23.66 32.87
C ASN A 116 8.37 22.18 32.43
N LYS A 117 7.81 21.26 33.22
CA LYS A 117 7.68 19.84 32.85
C LYS A 117 6.86 19.64 31.57
N LEU A 118 5.78 20.42 31.39
CA LEU A 118 4.97 20.37 30.17
C LEU A 118 5.74 20.90 28.95
N ILE A 119 6.52 21.96 29.13
CA ILE A 119 7.38 22.52 28.08
C ILE A 119 8.43 21.48 27.68
N GLU A 120 9.13 20.84 28.62
CA GLU A 120 10.09 19.77 28.34
C GLU A 120 9.45 18.62 27.55
N LYS A 121 8.26 18.16 27.97
CA LYS A 121 7.52 17.11 27.26
C LYS A 121 7.19 17.51 25.82
N LYS A 122 6.72 18.74 25.61
CA LYS A 122 6.41 19.26 24.26
C LYS A 122 7.68 19.43 23.40
N THR A 123 8.78 19.88 23.99
CA THR A 123 10.07 19.99 23.31
C THR A 123 10.55 18.62 22.86
N GLN A 124 10.47 17.60 23.72
CA GLN A 124 10.84 16.23 23.36
C GLN A 124 9.96 15.67 22.24
N GLN A 125 8.64 15.86 22.32
CA GLN A 125 7.71 15.45 21.26
C GLN A 125 7.99 16.16 19.92
N THR A 126 8.37 17.44 19.97
CA THR A 126 8.73 18.22 18.78
C THR A 126 10.03 17.68 18.15
N MET A 127 11.02 17.30 18.97
CA MET A 127 12.24 16.67 18.47
C MET A 127 11.96 15.33 17.78
N THR A 128 11.16 14.45 18.39
CA THR A 128 10.85 13.14 17.78
C THR A 128 10.07 13.31 16.48
N SER A 129 9.09 14.21 16.45
CA SER A 129 8.34 14.53 15.22
C SER A 129 9.25 15.11 14.12
N THR A 130 10.24 15.94 14.50
CA THR A 130 11.22 16.48 13.54
C THR A 130 12.12 15.37 12.98
N GLN A 131 12.53 14.41 13.79
CA GLN A 131 13.31 13.24 13.34
C GLN A 131 12.50 12.37 12.38
N GLU A 132 11.24 12.08 12.71
CA GLU A 132 10.32 11.35 11.82
C GLU A 132 10.10 12.08 10.49
N ARG A 133 9.90 13.40 10.53
CA ARG A 133 9.77 14.23 9.32
C ARG A 133 11.00 14.10 8.43
N ASN A 134 12.21 14.14 9.01
CA ASN A 134 13.45 14.00 8.25
C ASN A 134 13.59 12.61 7.64
N ARG A 135 13.20 11.56 8.38
CA ARG A 135 13.18 10.19 7.87
C ARG A 135 12.22 10.04 6.68
N LEU A 136 10.98 10.50 6.82
CA LEU A 136 9.99 10.47 5.73
C LEU A 136 10.46 11.29 4.52
N GLN A 137 11.13 12.43 4.76
CA GLN A 137 11.70 13.23 3.69
C GLN A 137 12.80 12.47 2.91
N GLN A 138 13.61 11.67 3.59
CA GLN A 138 14.58 10.80 2.94
C GLN A 138 13.90 9.68 2.13
N GLU A 139 12.90 9.01 2.69
CA GLU A 139 12.14 7.97 1.98
C GLU A 139 11.45 8.53 0.72
N VAL A 140 10.90 9.74 0.79
CA VAL A 140 10.34 10.45 -0.38
C VAL A 140 11.40 10.73 -1.44
N GLN A 141 12.62 11.11 -1.04
CA GLN A 141 13.71 11.34 -1.99
C GLN A 141 14.16 10.05 -2.68
N GLU A 142 14.30 8.95 -1.94
CA GLU A 142 14.65 7.64 -2.51
C GLU A 142 13.58 7.15 -3.50
N LEU A 143 12.29 7.35 -3.18
CA LEU A 143 11.20 7.03 -4.10
C LEU A 143 11.23 7.87 -5.38
N ARG A 144 11.59 9.15 -5.28
CA ARG A 144 11.79 10.02 -6.46
C ARG A 144 12.92 9.52 -7.35
N ASP A 145 14.06 9.17 -6.75
CA ASP A 145 15.21 8.64 -7.51
C ASP A 145 14.84 7.31 -8.20
N HIS A 146 14.09 6.44 -7.52
CA HIS A 146 13.56 5.22 -8.13
C HIS A 146 12.60 5.48 -9.29
N MET A 147 11.75 6.51 -9.18
CA MET A 147 10.85 6.92 -10.25
C MET A 147 11.64 7.43 -11.46
N GLU A 148 12.64 8.28 -11.25
CA GLU A 148 13.50 8.76 -12.34
C GLU A 148 14.23 7.62 -13.07
N ILE A 149 14.71 6.61 -12.34
CA ILE A 149 15.34 5.43 -12.94
C ILE A 149 14.33 4.67 -13.81
N LYS A 150 13.10 4.50 -13.32
CA LYS A 150 12.03 3.83 -14.08
C LYS A 150 11.68 4.63 -15.33
N ASP A 151 11.56 5.95 -15.25
CA ASP A 151 11.28 6.80 -16.42
C ASP A 151 12.39 6.70 -17.47
N ARG A 152 13.66 6.71 -17.06
CA ARG A 152 14.79 6.47 -17.98
C ARG A 152 14.70 5.10 -18.64
N LYS A 153 14.31 4.06 -17.90
CA LYS A 153 14.14 2.70 -18.44
C LYS A 153 12.96 2.62 -19.42
N ILE A 154 11.84 3.28 -19.12
CA ILE A 154 10.70 3.41 -20.03
C ILE A 154 11.15 4.05 -21.33
N ASN A 155 11.90 5.15 -21.27
CA ASN A 155 12.42 5.84 -22.46
C ASN A 155 13.34 4.95 -23.31
N VAL A 156 14.17 4.11 -22.68
CA VAL A 156 15.02 3.14 -23.40
C VAL A 156 14.17 2.05 -24.09
N LEU A 157 13.16 1.54 -23.39
CA LEU A 157 12.26 0.53 -23.96
C LEU A 157 11.41 1.10 -25.09
N GLN A 158 10.92 2.33 -24.98
CA GLN A 158 10.21 3.02 -26.05
C GLN A 158 11.05 3.11 -27.32
N ARG A 159 12.31 3.57 -27.23
CA ARG A 159 13.22 3.58 -28.38
C ARG A 159 13.46 2.18 -28.97
N LYS A 160 13.49 1.15 -28.12
CA LYS A 160 13.66 -0.24 -28.58
C LYS A 160 12.41 -0.74 -29.32
N ILE A 161 11.22 -0.33 -28.89
CA ILE A 161 9.96 -0.62 -29.59
C ILE A 161 9.97 0.07 -30.95
N GLU A 162 10.26 1.37 -31.00
CA GLU A 162 10.36 2.13 -32.26
C GLU A 162 11.31 1.45 -33.27
N ASN A 163 12.51 1.06 -32.82
CA ASN A 163 13.47 0.33 -33.67
C ASN A 163 12.93 -1.03 -34.18
N LEU A 164 12.16 -1.76 -33.37
CA LEU A 164 11.57 -3.03 -33.77
C LEU A 164 10.41 -2.82 -34.74
N GLU A 165 9.61 -1.76 -34.56
CA GLU A 165 8.54 -1.36 -35.47
C GLU A 165 9.10 -1.00 -36.85
N ASP A 166 10.19 -0.22 -36.90
CA ASP A 166 10.89 0.10 -38.15
C ASP A 166 11.40 -1.16 -38.86
N LEU A 167 12.00 -2.09 -38.11
CA LEU A 167 12.47 -3.37 -38.66
C LEU A 167 11.31 -4.22 -39.20
N LEU A 168 10.17 -4.24 -38.50
CA LEU A 168 8.98 -4.95 -38.93
C LEU A 168 8.44 -4.37 -40.23
N LYS A 169 8.37 -3.05 -40.33
CA LYS A 169 7.95 -2.33 -41.53
C LYS A 169 8.88 -2.62 -42.72
N GLU A 170 10.19 -2.66 -42.49
CA GLU A 170 11.17 -3.04 -43.52
C GLU A 170 10.98 -4.49 -43.97
N LYS A 171 10.63 -5.41 -43.06
CA LYS A 171 10.33 -6.81 -43.39
C LYS A 171 9.03 -6.96 -44.16
N ASP A 172 7.98 -6.22 -43.79
CA ASP A 172 6.72 -6.20 -44.54
C ASP A 172 6.97 -5.71 -45.98
N ASN A 173 7.76 -4.64 -46.16
CA ASN A 173 8.16 -4.18 -47.50
C ASN A 173 8.91 -5.28 -48.29
N GLN A 174 9.82 -6.02 -47.66
CA GLN A 174 10.52 -7.14 -48.30
C GLN A 174 9.56 -8.25 -48.73
N VAL A 175 8.57 -8.57 -47.89
CA VAL A 175 7.52 -9.56 -48.20
C VAL A 175 6.67 -9.08 -49.37
N ASP A 176 6.26 -7.81 -49.39
CA ASP A 176 5.47 -7.25 -50.49
C ASP A 176 6.25 -7.24 -51.80
N MET A 177 7.55 -6.92 -51.78
CA MET A 177 8.43 -7.04 -52.95
C MET A 177 8.53 -8.49 -53.44
N ALA A 178 8.69 -9.45 -52.52
CA ALA A 178 8.75 -10.87 -52.88
C ALA A 178 7.42 -11.36 -53.47
N ARG A 179 6.28 -10.94 -52.90
CA ARG A 179 4.95 -11.21 -53.44
C ARG A 179 4.79 -10.63 -54.84
N ALA A 180 5.16 -9.37 -55.06
CA ALA A 180 5.10 -8.74 -56.37
C ALA A 180 5.96 -9.49 -57.41
N ARG A 181 7.19 -9.91 -57.04
CA ARG A 181 8.04 -10.74 -57.90
C ARG A 181 7.40 -12.10 -58.21
N LEU A 182 6.80 -12.74 -57.21
CA LEU A 182 6.11 -14.02 -57.39
C LEU A 182 4.92 -13.87 -58.35
N THR A 183 4.11 -12.83 -58.17
CA THR A 183 2.97 -12.52 -59.07
C THR A 183 3.45 -12.26 -60.50
N ALA A 184 4.54 -11.51 -60.68
CA ALA A 184 5.14 -11.30 -62.00
C ALA A 184 5.63 -12.62 -62.63
N MET A 185 6.32 -13.47 -61.86
CA MET A 185 6.71 -14.81 -62.32
C MET A 185 5.51 -15.69 -62.66
N GLN A 186 4.44 -15.67 -61.85
CA GLN A 186 3.22 -16.42 -62.12
C GLN A 186 2.54 -15.97 -63.42
N ALA A 187 2.50 -14.66 -63.69
CA ALA A 187 1.97 -14.13 -64.94
C ALA A 187 2.81 -14.57 -66.17
N HIS A 188 4.14 -14.60 -66.02
CA HIS A 188 5.01 -15.17 -67.05
C HIS A 188 4.80 -16.68 -67.23
N HIS A 189 4.60 -17.40 -66.13
CA HIS A 189 4.38 -18.84 -66.18
C HIS A 189 3.05 -19.18 -66.86
N SER A 190 1.95 -18.51 -66.52
CA SER A 190 0.65 -18.73 -67.17
C SER A 190 0.66 -18.36 -68.66
N SER A 191 1.41 -17.31 -69.04
CA SER A 191 1.64 -16.99 -70.46
C SER A 191 2.44 -18.08 -71.17
N SER A 192 3.48 -18.63 -70.53
CA SER A 192 4.28 -19.72 -71.08
C SER A 192 3.50 -21.03 -71.15
N GLU A 193 2.65 -21.29 -70.17
CA GLU A 193 1.75 -22.44 -70.10
C GLU A 193 0.72 -22.38 -71.23
N GLY A 194 0.16 -21.20 -71.52
CA GLY A 194 -0.69 -20.98 -72.70
C GLY A 194 0.04 -21.25 -74.02
N ALA A 195 1.29 -20.82 -74.15
CA ALA A 195 2.11 -21.11 -75.33
C ALA A 195 2.43 -22.61 -75.46
N LEU A 196 2.73 -23.29 -74.36
CA LEU A 196 2.93 -24.74 -74.32
C LEU A 196 1.66 -25.48 -74.73
N SER A 197 0.50 -25.12 -74.18
CA SER A 197 -0.78 -25.74 -74.54
C SER A 197 -1.12 -25.57 -76.02
N SER A 198 -0.84 -24.40 -76.60
CA SER A 198 -1.00 -24.18 -78.04
C SER A 198 -0.05 -25.04 -78.89
N LEU A 199 1.20 -25.24 -78.43
CA LEU A 199 2.14 -26.15 -79.08
C LEU A 199 1.72 -27.61 -78.95
N GLU A 200 1.19 -28.03 -77.80
CA GLU A 200 0.65 -29.37 -77.58
C GLU A 200 -0.54 -29.65 -78.51
N GLU A 201 -1.47 -28.70 -78.68
CA GLU A 201 -2.58 -28.81 -79.63
C GLU A 201 -2.07 -28.92 -81.07
N ALA A 202 -1.11 -28.08 -81.46
CA ALA A 202 -0.51 -28.13 -82.80
C ALA A 202 0.20 -29.47 -83.06
N ILE A 203 0.90 -30.03 -82.06
CA ILE A 203 1.51 -31.36 -82.15
C ILE A 203 0.42 -32.42 -82.28
N GLY A 204 -0.64 -32.37 -81.47
CA GLY A 204 -1.76 -33.30 -81.55
C GLY A 204 -2.46 -33.30 -82.92
N ASP A 205 -2.61 -32.13 -83.54
CA ASP A 205 -3.14 -32.03 -84.90
C ASP A 205 -2.19 -32.57 -85.96
N LYS A 206 -0.87 -32.38 -85.78
CA LYS A 206 0.14 -33.02 -86.63
C LYS A 206 0.13 -34.54 -86.48
N ASP A 207 -0.05 -35.07 -85.28
CA ASP A 207 -0.17 -36.52 -85.06
C ASP A 207 -1.42 -37.10 -85.71
N LYS A 208 -2.58 -36.41 -85.62
CA LYS A 208 -3.79 -36.79 -86.37
C LYS A 208 -3.53 -36.79 -87.88
N GLN A 209 -2.82 -35.78 -88.39
CA GLN A 209 -2.46 -35.70 -89.82
C GLN A 209 -1.52 -36.85 -90.22
N ILE A 210 -0.53 -37.18 -89.39
CA ILE A 210 0.37 -38.33 -89.60
C ILE A 210 -0.44 -39.63 -89.61
N GLN A 211 -1.39 -39.80 -88.69
CA GLN A 211 -2.24 -40.98 -88.62
C GLN A 211 -3.10 -41.14 -89.90
N GLN A 212 -3.72 -40.06 -90.37
CA GLN A 212 -4.46 -40.07 -91.64
C GLN A 212 -3.58 -40.44 -92.84
N LEU A 213 -2.35 -39.93 -92.90
CA LEU A 213 -1.39 -40.26 -93.96
C LEU A 213 -0.95 -41.73 -93.89
N ARG A 214 -0.75 -42.27 -92.68
CA ARG A 214 -0.47 -43.70 -92.48
C ARG A 214 -1.63 -44.57 -92.96
N GLU A 215 -2.87 -44.22 -92.63
CA GLU A 215 -4.07 -44.95 -93.09
C GLU A 215 -4.27 -44.84 -94.61
N GLN A 216 -3.92 -43.71 -95.22
CA GLN A 216 -3.92 -43.59 -96.69
C GLN A 216 -2.84 -44.47 -97.32
N ARG A 217 -1.63 -44.49 -96.75
CA ARG A 217 -0.55 -45.37 -97.20
C ARG A 217 -0.96 -46.84 -97.08
N ASP A 218 -1.52 -47.26 -95.96
CA ASP A 218 -1.90 -48.65 -95.71
C ASP A 218 -3.02 -49.09 -96.66
N ARG A 219 -3.99 -48.21 -96.94
CA ARG A 219 -5.00 -48.45 -97.98
C ARG A 219 -4.37 -48.61 -99.37
N ALA A 220 -3.46 -47.72 -99.76
CA ALA A 220 -2.79 -47.80 -101.05
C ALA A 220 -1.89 -49.06 -101.17
N GLU A 221 -1.25 -49.48 -100.08
CA GLU A 221 -0.45 -50.70 -100.04
C GLU A 221 -1.33 -51.95 -100.14
N GLN A 222 -2.51 -51.93 -99.52
CA GLN A 222 -3.49 -52.99 -99.63
C GLN A 222 -4.06 -53.10 -101.05
N GLU A 223 -4.46 -51.99 -101.68
CA GLU A 223 -4.89 -51.95 -103.08
C GLU A 223 -3.81 -52.54 -104.02
N LYS A 224 -2.54 -52.15 -103.82
CA LYS A 224 -1.41 -52.70 -104.59
C LYS A 224 -1.21 -54.21 -104.37
N ASN A 225 -1.45 -54.70 -103.15
CA ASN A 225 -1.36 -56.13 -102.86
C ASN A 225 -2.52 -56.89 -103.51
N GLU A 226 -3.74 -56.35 -103.51
CA GLU A 226 -4.89 -56.91 -104.22
C GLU A 226 -4.66 -56.96 -105.73
N GLU A 227 -4.07 -55.91 -106.33
CA GLU A 227 -3.63 -55.92 -107.74
C GLU A 227 -2.58 -57.02 -108.00
N ARG A 228 -1.60 -57.18 -107.09
CA ARG A 228 -0.60 -58.24 -107.21
C ARG A 228 -1.22 -59.64 -107.14
N GLU A 229 -2.15 -59.86 -106.21
CA GLU A 229 -2.88 -61.14 -106.13
C GLU A 229 -3.71 -61.41 -107.39
N LEU A 230 -4.33 -60.37 -107.97
CA LEU A 230 -5.08 -60.50 -109.21
C LEU A 230 -4.17 -60.92 -110.36
N HIS A 231 -3.01 -60.27 -110.51
CA HIS A 231 -2.00 -60.68 -111.48
C HIS A 231 -1.46 -62.09 -111.24
N GLU A 232 -1.27 -62.51 -109.99
CA GLU A 232 -0.88 -63.90 -109.68
C GLU A 232 -1.96 -64.90 -110.09
N ARG A 233 -3.24 -64.58 -109.88
CA ARG A 233 -4.37 -65.40 -110.35
C ARG A 233 -4.42 -65.47 -111.88
N GLU A 234 -4.27 -64.34 -112.57
CA GLU A 234 -4.21 -64.29 -114.04
C GLU A 234 -3.03 -65.10 -114.58
N ILE A 235 -1.84 -64.99 -113.96
CA ILE A 235 -0.67 -65.80 -114.30
C ILE A 235 -0.96 -67.29 -114.10
N ALA A 236 -1.64 -67.67 -113.01
CA ALA A 236 -2.02 -69.06 -112.77
C ALA A 236 -3.01 -69.58 -113.82
N GLU A 237 -4.00 -68.79 -114.20
CA GLU A 237 -4.94 -69.12 -115.28
C GLU A 237 -4.22 -69.27 -116.63
N PHE A 238 -3.32 -68.36 -116.97
CA PHE A 238 -2.52 -68.48 -118.19
C PHE A 238 -1.64 -69.74 -118.17
N LYS A 239 -1.04 -70.09 -117.02
CA LYS A 239 -0.30 -71.35 -116.87
C LYS A 239 -1.20 -72.57 -117.07
N MET A 240 -2.42 -72.59 -116.51
CA MET A 240 -3.38 -73.67 -116.75
C MET A 240 -3.79 -73.77 -118.22
N LYS A 241 -3.99 -72.63 -118.89
CA LYS A 241 -4.35 -72.56 -120.31
C LYS A 241 -3.20 -73.01 -121.21
N MET A 242 -1.96 -72.65 -120.86
CA MET A 242 -0.74 -73.17 -121.48
C MET A 242 -0.65 -74.68 -121.35
N HIS A 243 -0.85 -75.23 -120.14
CA HIS A 243 -0.89 -76.69 -119.93
C HIS A 243 -2.01 -77.37 -120.72
N GLY A 244 -3.19 -76.74 -120.84
CA GLY A 244 -4.28 -77.23 -121.68
C GLY A 244 -3.88 -77.31 -123.16
N MET A 245 -3.24 -76.26 -123.69
CA MET A 245 -2.73 -76.22 -125.05
C MET A 245 -1.59 -77.22 -125.29
N GLU A 246 -0.71 -77.42 -124.31
CA GLU A 246 0.34 -78.45 -124.36
C GLU A 246 -0.25 -79.86 -124.44
N SER A 247 -1.30 -80.15 -123.64
CA SER A 247 -2.02 -81.42 -123.71
C SER A 247 -2.71 -81.65 -125.06
N ASP A 248 -3.27 -80.60 -125.66
CA ASP A 248 -3.90 -80.71 -126.98
C ASP A 248 -2.86 -80.80 -128.12
N MET A 249 -1.68 -80.18 -127.95
CA MET A 249 -0.53 -80.40 -128.82
C MET A 249 -0.02 -81.86 -128.77
N GLU A 250 0.07 -82.46 -127.59
CA GLU A 250 0.46 -83.87 -127.44
C GLU A 250 -0.53 -84.80 -128.14
N LYS A 251 -1.84 -84.53 -128.03
CA LYS A 251 -2.89 -85.30 -128.75
C LYS A 251 -2.74 -85.18 -130.26
N LEU A 252 -2.51 -83.97 -130.79
CA LEU A 252 -2.30 -83.75 -132.23
C LEU A 252 -0.99 -84.37 -132.74
N GLN A 253 0.06 -84.43 -131.92
CA GLN A 253 1.30 -85.15 -132.25
C GLN A 253 1.06 -86.66 -132.35
N SER A 254 0.28 -87.24 -131.44
CA SER A 254 -0.08 -88.66 -131.48
C SER A 254 -0.96 -89.06 -132.67
N GLU A 255 -1.81 -88.15 -133.19
CA GLU A 255 -2.62 -88.38 -134.39
C GLU A 255 -1.83 -88.23 -135.71
N LEU A 256 -0.75 -87.43 -135.72
CA LEU A 256 0.11 -87.25 -136.90
C LEU A 256 1.10 -88.41 -137.11
N GLU A 257 1.50 -89.11 -136.05
CA GLU A 257 2.36 -90.31 -136.15
C GLU A 257 1.63 -91.53 -136.72
N ALA A 258 0.31 -91.64 -136.53
CA ALA A 258 -0.47 -92.80 -136.96
C ALA A 258 -0.67 -92.92 -138.50
N ILE A 259 -0.52 -91.84 -139.27
CA ILE A 259 -0.84 -91.82 -140.72
C ILE A 259 0.41 -91.70 -141.63
N ARG A 260 1.63 -91.58 -141.08
CA ARG A 260 2.86 -91.49 -141.90
C ARG A 260 3.72 -92.76 -141.98
N LYS A 261 3.08 -93.80 -142.53
CA LYS A 261 3.66 -94.71 -143.54
C LYS A 261 4.19 -96.07 -143.05
N GLN A 262 3.41 -97.09 -143.41
CA GLN A 262 3.91 -98.21 -144.22
C GLN A 262 4.49 -97.70 -145.56
N LYS A 263 5.61 -98.32 -145.97
CA LYS A 263 6.35 -98.32 -147.25
C LYS A 263 7.49 -97.28 -147.48
N ARG A 264 8.70 -97.83 -147.31
CA ARG A 264 10.10 -97.46 -147.66
C ARG A 264 10.37 -97.43 -149.18
N PRO A 265 11.43 -96.75 -149.67
CA PRO A 265 12.83 -97.26 -149.76
C PRO A 265 13.89 -96.22 -149.29
N SER A 266 14.97 -96.59 -148.58
CA SER A 266 16.38 -96.80 -149.03
C SER A 266 17.06 -95.70 -149.87
N VAL A 267 18.37 -95.50 -149.58
CA VAL A 267 19.44 -94.67 -150.23
C VAL A 267 19.76 -93.40 -149.40
N GLN A 268 20.81 -93.41 -148.55
CA GLN A 268 22.24 -93.11 -148.84
C GLN A 268 22.46 -91.68 -149.38
N ASP A 269 22.96 -90.77 -148.54
CA ASP A 269 24.35 -90.28 -148.61
C ASP A 269 24.62 -89.31 -147.46
N ALA A 270 25.72 -89.56 -146.76
CA ALA A 270 26.47 -88.55 -146.04
C ALA A 270 27.20 -87.68 -147.10
N PRO A 271 27.69 -86.46 -146.79
CA PRO A 271 28.86 -86.44 -145.96
C PRO A 271 29.03 -85.22 -145.04
N LEU A 272 29.93 -85.45 -144.09
CA LEU A 272 30.96 -84.53 -143.60
C LEU A 272 30.47 -83.24 -142.93
N GLN A 273 30.64 -83.16 -141.60
CA GLN A 273 31.92 -82.87 -140.94
C GLN A 273 32.42 -81.49 -141.35
N ALA A 274 32.39 -80.59 -140.38
CA ALA A 274 33.56 -80.30 -139.54
C ALA A 274 34.46 -79.36 -140.33
N GLU A 275 34.86 -78.25 -139.78
CA GLU A 275 35.82 -78.10 -138.70
C GLU A 275 36.26 -76.64 -138.98
N ASN A 276 36.61 -75.78 -138.05
CA ASN A 276 37.76 -75.94 -137.19
C ASN A 276 38.00 -74.58 -136.51
N LEU A 277 38.70 -74.61 -135.37
CA LEU A 277 39.56 -73.55 -134.82
C LEU A 277 38.87 -72.26 -134.34
N ALA A 278 39.16 -71.67 -133.19
CA ALA A 278 40.05 -71.92 -132.05
C ALA A 278 39.63 -70.86 -131.00
N LEU A 279 39.26 -71.20 -129.76
CA LEU A 279 40.07 -71.33 -128.54
C LEU A 279 39.08 -71.86 -127.46
N ARG A 280 39.29 -72.87 -126.60
CA ARG A 280 40.39 -73.33 -125.72
C ARG A 280 40.84 -72.35 -124.62
N LYS A 281 40.70 -72.84 -123.37
CA LYS A 281 41.27 -72.43 -122.05
C LYS A 281 40.49 -71.33 -121.29
N GLN A 282 40.02 -71.49 -120.05
CA GLN A 282 40.22 -72.49 -118.96
C GLN A 282 38.83 -72.74 -118.31
N VAL A 283 38.23 -73.94 -118.22
CA VAL A 283 38.66 -75.27 -117.74
C VAL A 283 38.82 -75.35 -116.22
N ASP A 284 37.99 -76.20 -115.62
CA ASP A 284 38.35 -77.22 -114.63
C ASP A 284 39.68 -77.05 -113.90
N GLU A 285 39.76 -76.09 -112.99
CA GLU A 285 40.78 -76.08 -111.94
C GLU A 285 40.24 -75.86 -110.52
N LYS A 286 38.93 -75.73 -110.28
CA LYS A 286 38.41 -75.60 -108.89
C LYS A 286 37.15 -76.40 -108.55
N GLN A 287 36.93 -77.52 -109.24
CA GLN A 287 36.16 -78.68 -108.72
C GLN A 287 37.10 -79.81 -108.24
N LYS A 288 38.36 -79.49 -107.91
CA LYS A 288 39.39 -80.44 -107.39
C LYS A 288 40.15 -79.95 -106.15
N LYS A 289 39.69 -78.87 -105.48
CA LYS A 289 40.41 -78.22 -104.35
C LYS A 289 39.61 -77.99 -103.06
N ILE A 290 38.42 -78.59 -102.92
CA ILE A 290 37.71 -78.71 -101.62
C ILE A 290 37.66 -80.19 -101.20
N ASP A 291 37.63 -81.12 -102.15
CA ASP A 291 37.90 -82.56 -101.93
C ASP A 291 39.37 -82.86 -101.53
N GLU A 292 40.21 -81.82 -101.39
CA GLU A 292 41.56 -81.86 -100.81
C GLU A 292 41.62 -81.33 -99.35
N MET A 293 40.53 -80.76 -98.79
CA MET A 293 40.42 -80.46 -97.36
C MET A 293 39.71 -81.55 -96.55
N ASP A 294 38.97 -82.43 -97.21
CA ASP A 294 38.52 -83.73 -96.67
C ASP A 294 39.67 -84.73 -96.41
N LYS A 295 40.91 -84.37 -96.78
CA LYS A 295 42.13 -85.15 -96.51
C LYS A 295 43.06 -84.55 -95.44
N ALA A 296 42.68 -83.46 -94.77
CA ALA A 296 43.57 -82.75 -93.81
C ALA A 296 43.02 -82.53 -92.38
N LEU A 297 41.78 -82.91 -92.04
CA LEU A 297 41.31 -83.02 -90.64
C LEU A 297 40.89 -84.45 -90.25
N HIS A 298 41.00 -85.41 -91.17
CA HIS A 298 40.92 -86.86 -90.89
C HIS A 298 42.32 -87.48 -90.65
N LYS A 299 43.36 -86.64 -90.56
CA LYS A 299 44.76 -87.02 -90.38
C LYS A 299 45.36 -86.49 -89.06
N CYS A 300 44.55 -86.37 -88.00
CA CYS A 300 45.09 -86.13 -86.66
C CYS A 300 44.21 -86.57 -85.49
N GLN A 301 43.42 -87.66 -85.57
CA GLN A 301 43.05 -88.40 -84.34
C GLN A 301 42.46 -89.82 -84.52
N GLU A 302 43.04 -90.61 -85.44
CA GLU A 302 43.24 -92.03 -85.15
C GLU A 302 44.63 -92.46 -85.61
N LYS A 303 45.57 -92.48 -84.66
CA LYS A 303 46.69 -93.44 -84.59
C LYS A 303 47.49 -93.29 -83.30
N ILE A 304 46.90 -93.74 -82.20
CA ILE A 304 47.45 -94.91 -81.49
C ILE A 304 46.29 -95.92 -81.53
N LYS A 305 46.20 -96.79 -82.55
CA LYS A 305 46.79 -98.15 -82.57
C LYS A 305 46.54 -98.89 -81.25
N LEU A 306 45.59 -99.83 -81.26
CA LEU A 306 45.87 -101.27 -81.46
C LEU A 306 46.79 -101.84 -80.37
N LEU A 307 46.28 -102.82 -79.62
CA LEU A 307 46.58 -104.26 -79.71
C LEU A 307 45.34 -104.96 -79.09
N GLU A 308 44.73 -106.06 -79.53
CA GLU A 308 44.87 -107.07 -80.58
C GLU A 308 43.59 -107.93 -80.42
N SER A 309 42.81 -108.27 -81.47
CA SER A 309 42.79 -109.60 -82.13
C SER A 309 42.91 -110.80 -81.17
N GLN A 310 42.13 -111.88 -81.18
CA GLN A 310 41.20 -112.49 -82.14
C GLN A 310 40.60 -113.79 -81.49
N PRO A 311 39.85 -114.67 -82.18
CA PRO A 311 38.73 -115.52 -81.68
C PRO A 311 39.19 -116.98 -81.40
N PRO A 312 38.43 -118.12 -81.56
CA PRO A 312 36.99 -118.41 -81.69
C PRO A 312 36.45 -119.70 -80.95
N LYS A 313 35.12 -119.92 -81.05
CA LYS A 313 34.40 -121.22 -81.29
C LYS A 313 34.03 -122.19 -80.12
N PRO A 314 33.02 -123.09 -80.33
CA PRO A 314 31.96 -123.51 -79.39
C PRO A 314 32.12 -125.02 -79.03
N PRO A 315 31.09 -125.86 -78.78
CA PRO A 315 29.72 -125.73 -78.25
C PRO A 315 29.45 -126.66 -77.04
N GLY A 316 28.26 -126.59 -76.44
CA GLY A 316 27.67 -127.74 -75.74
C GLY A 316 26.98 -127.46 -74.40
N THR A 317 25.66 -127.66 -74.39
CA THR A 317 24.82 -128.28 -73.34
C THR A 317 24.98 -127.82 -71.88
N ASP A 318 23.94 -127.22 -71.29
CA ASP A 318 23.05 -127.94 -70.36
C ASP A 318 21.99 -127.02 -69.70
N THR A 319 20.79 -127.59 -69.59
CA THR A 319 19.50 -127.00 -69.22
C THR A 319 19.36 -126.67 -67.73
N GLU A 320 20.14 -125.71 -67.22
CA GLU A 320 19.95 -125.21 -65.83
C GLU A 320 20.16 -123.69 -65.65
N ASN A 321 20.80 -123.01 -66.62
CA ASN A 321 21.10 -121.57 -66.54
C ASN A 321 19.95 -120.62 -66.94
N GLN A 322 18.90 -121.10 -67.60
CA GLN A 322 17.77 -120.26 -68.04
C GLN A 322 16.92 -119.74 -66.86
N LYS A 323 16.79 -120.52 -65.77
CA LYS A 323 15.99 -120.13 -64.59
C LYS A 323 16.70 -119.12 -63.68
N ARG A 324 18.04 -119.02 -63.75
CA ARG A 324 18.84 -118.03 -63.01
C ARG A 324 18.83 -116.65 -63.67
N LEU A 325 18.69 -116.60 -65.00
CA LEU A 325 18.65 -115.35 -65.76
C LEU A 325 17.31 -114.62 -65.57
N GLU A 326 16.18 -115.35 -65.61
CA GLU A 326 14.84 -114.78 -65.33
C GLU A 326 14.70 -114.27 -63.88
N ALA A 327 15.41 -114.88 -62.92
CA ALA A 327 15.44 -114.42 -61.53
C ALA A 327 16.27 -113.14 -61.35
N LEU A 328 17.35 -112.98 -62.10
CA LEU A 328 18.19 -111.78 -62.11
C LEU A 328 17.49 -110.60 -62.80
N GLU A 329 16.76 -110.83 -63.89
CA GLU A 329 16.00 -109.78 -64.57
C GLU A 329 14.86 -109.23 -63.70
N LYS A 330 14.15 -110.09 -62.96
CA LYS A 330 13.14 -109.64 -61.98
C LYS A 330 13.75 -108.82 -60.84
N LEU A 331 14.92 -109.23 -60.34
CA LEU A 331 15.63 -108.49 -59.30
C LEU A 331 16.10 -107.11 -59.78
N VAL A 332 16.56 -107.02 -61.04
CA VAL A 332 16.92 -105.73 -61.65
C VAL A 332 15.69 -104.84 -61.79
N GLU A 333 14.54 -105.38 -62.21
CA GLU A 333 13.29 -104.62 -62.35
C GLU A 333 12.78 -104.10 -61.00
N GLU A 334 12.84 -104.92 -59.95
CA GLU A 334 12.52 -104.54 -58.57
C GLU A 334 13.46 -103.45 -58.05
N LEU A 335 14.77 -103.58 -58.26
CA LEU A 335 15.76 -102.57 -57.88
C LEU A 335 15.58 -101.25 -58.64
N THR A 336 15.16 -101.27 -59.91
CA THR A 336 14.81 -100.03 -60.64
C THR A 336 13.57 -99.36 -60.09
N LYS A 337 12.52 -100.11 -59.75
CA LYS A 337 11.31 -99.55 -59.11
C LYS A 337 11.63 -98.96 -57.74
N GLU A 338 12.50 -99.61 -56.97
CA GLU A 338 12.94 -99.12 -55.67
C GLU A 338 13.83 -97.87 -55.79
N LYS A 339 14.71 -97.82 -56.79
CA LYS A 339 15.51 -96.63 -57.14
C LYS A 339 14.63 -95.45 -57.55
N GLU A 340 13.60 -95.67 -58.35
CA GLU A 340 12.65 -94.63 -58.74
C GLU A 340 11.82 -94.12 -57.55
N LYS A 341 11.44 -95.01 -56.63
CA LYS A 341 10.73 -94.66 -55.40
C LYS A 341 11.61 -93.80 -54.49
N ILE A 342 12.84 -94.22 -54.23
CA ILE A 342 13.84 -93.45 -53.47
C ILE A 342 14.10 -92.09 -54.13
N GLY A 343 14.18 -92.04 -55.46
CA GLY A 343 14.31 -90.79 -56.21
C GLY A 343 13.13 -89.83 -56.01
N LYS A 344 11.90 -90.34 -56.05
CA LYS A 344 10.69 -89.53 -55.78
C LYS A 344 10.62 -89.07 -54.33
N ASP A 345 11.00 -89.92 -53.38
CA ASP A 345 11.01 -89.57 -51.96
C ASP A 345 12.11 -88.53 -51.63
N ALA A 346 13.26 -88.60 -52.31
CA ALA A 346 14.31 -87.58 -52.19
C ALA A 346 13.89 -86.21 -52.74
N VAL A 347 13.19 -86.19 -53.90
CA VAL A 347 12.64 -84.94 -54.46
C VAL A 347 11.58 -84.34 -53.53
N LYS A 348 10.66 -85.15 -53.00
CA LYS A 348 9.66 -84.68 -52.03
C LYS A 348 10.30 -84.12 -50.77
N SER A 349 11.29 -84.82 -50.21
CA SER A 349 12.03 -84.33 -49.03
C SER A 349 12.78 -83.01 -49.32
N GLN A 350 13.31 -82.84 -50.53
CA GLN A 350 13.94 -81.60 -50.97
C GLN A 350 12.93 -80.44 -51.14
N GLU A 351 11.74 -80.71 -51.66
CA GLU A 351 10.65 -79.74 -51.79
C GLU A 351 10.10 -79.33 -50.41
N ASP A 352 9.93 -80.28 -49.50
CA ASP A 352 9.51 -80.02 -48.11
C ASP A 352 10.55 -79.19 -47.35
N ALA A 353 11.85 -79.47 -47.54
CA ALA A 353 12.93 -78.67 -46.96
C ALA A 353 12.92 -77.22 -47.49
N LYS A 354 12.69 -77.01 -48.79
CA LYS A 354 12.55 -75.66 -49.37
C LYS A 354 11.32 -74.94 -48.83
N ARG A 355 10.21 -75.65 -48.62
CA ARG A 355 8.98 -75.07 -48.06
C ARG A 355 9.18 -74.65 -46.60
N LEU A 356 9.80 -75.51 -45.79
CA LEU A 356 10.15 -75.19 -44.41
C LEU A 356 11.15 -74.03 -44.31
N GLN A 357 12.11 -73.94 -45.23
CA GLN A 357 13.05 -72.81 -45.30
C GLN A 357 12.32 -71.49 -45.61
N ALA A 358 11.40 -71.50 -46.59
CA ALA A 358 10.60 -70.30 -46.91
C ALA A 358 9.68 -69.89 -45.76
N GLU A 359 9.15 -70.84 -45.00
CA GLU A 359 8.33 -70.58 -43.81
C GLU A 359 9.17 -70.01 -42.66
N LEU A 360 10.41 -70.49 -42.48
CA LEU A 360 11.36 -69.94 -41.53
C LEU A 360 11.76 -68.49 -41.87
N ASP A 361 12.06 -68.21 -43.14
CA ASP A 361 12.43 -66.87 -43.60
C ASP A 361 11.26 -65.88 -43.39
N ARG A 362 10.02 -66.32 -43.67
CA ARG A 362 8.81 -65.53 -43.40
C ARG A 362 8.61 -65.25 -41.91
N LEU A 363 8.83 -66.24 -41.04
CA LEU A 363 8.72 -66.07 -39.60
C LEU A 363 9.79 -65.11 -39.05
N LEU A 364 11.01 -65.13 -39.59
CA LEU A 364 12.07 -64.19 -39.26
C LEU A 364 11.69 -62.75 -39.65
N GLU A 365 11.15 -62.54 -40.86
CA GLU A 365 10.66 -61.23 -41.28
C GLU A 365 9.56 -60.69 -40.34
N VAL A 366 8.58 -61.53 -39.99
CA VAL A 366 7.51 -61.16 -39.04
C VAL A 366 8.10 -60.80 -37.67
N MET A 367 9.06 -61.59 -37.17
CA MET A 367 9.73 -61.30 -35.90
C MET A 367 10.46 -59.94 -35.95
N THR A 368 11.21 -59.66 -37.01
CA THR A 368 11.90 -58.36 -37.15
C THR A 368 10.94 -57.19 -37.27
N ALA A 369 9.77 -57.36 -37.91
CA ALA A 369 8.74 -56.34 -37.97
C ALA A 369 8.14 -56.07 -36.57
N VAL A 370 7.82 -57.12 -35.81
CA VAL A 370 7.31 -57.02 -34.44
C VAL A 370 8.34 -56.39 -33.50
N GLU A 371 9.62 -56.69 -33.65
CA GLU A 371 10.70 -56.07 -32.86
C GLU A 371 10.82 -54.56 -33.14
N LYS A 372 10.70 -54.15 -34.41
CA LYS A 372 10.69 -52.73 -34.80
C LYS A 372 9.45 -52.00 -34.24
N GLU A 373 8.26 -52.60 -34.33
CA GLU A 373 7.05 -52.04 -33.74
C GLU A 373 7.17 -51.90 -32.22
N LYS A 374 7.69 -52.93 -31.54
CA LYS A 374 7.98 -52.90 -30.10
C LYS A 374 8.94 -51.76 -29.75
N PHE A 375 9.98 -51.54 -30.56
CA PHE A 375 10.91 -50.43 -30.35
C PHE A 375 10.22 -49.08 -30.49
N SER A 376 9.44 -48.87 -31.56
CA SER A 376 8.69 -47.64 -31.78
C SER A 376 7.67 -47.36 -30.67
N LEU A 377 6.98 -48.39 -30.18
CA LEU A 377 6.02 -48.25 -29.07
C LEU A 377 6.73 -47.89 -27.76
N ASN A 378 7.88 -48.51 -27.47
CA ASN A 378 8.67 -48.15 -26.29
C ASN A 378 9.20 -46.72 -26.33
N GLU A 379 9.57 -46.23 -27.52
CA GLU A 379 10.00 -44.84 -27.70
C GLU A 379 8.84 -43.86 -27.46
N GLN A 380 7.66 -44.12 -28.02
CA GLN A 380 6.45 -43.34 -27.74
C GLN A 380 6.08 -43.35 -26.25
N ILE A 381 6.19 -44.49 -25.57
CA ILE A 381 5.93 -44.58 -24.13
C ILE A 381 6.90 -43.67 -23.36
N ARG A 382 8.18 -43.65 -23.74
CA ARG A 382 9.19 -42.81 -23.09
C ARG A 382 8.89 -41.33 -23.27
N GLU A 383 8.54 -40.90 -24.48
CA GLU A 383 8.17 -39.51 -24.78
C GLU A 383 6.93 -39.07 -24.00
N LEU A 384 5.90 -39.93 -23.94
CA LEU A 384 4.70 -39.65 -23.15
C LEU A 384 5.00 -39.57 -21.64
N GLN A 385 5.88 -40.42 -21.12
CA GLN A 385 6.32 -40.35 -19.72
C GLN A 385 7.09 -39.06 -19.40
N GLU A 386 7.95 -38.59 -20.30
CA GLU A 386 8.66 -37.31 -20.15
C GLU A 386 7.70 -36.12 -20.21
N ALA A 387 6.76 -36.12 -21.16
CA ALA A 387 5.74 -35.09 -21.28
C ALA A 387 4.85 -35.01 -20.01
N ILE A 388 4.47 -36.15 -19.43
CA ILE A 388 3.72 -36.19 -18.16
C ILE A 388 4.55 -35.59 -17.02
N LYS A 389 5.83 -35.96 -16.88
CA LYS A 389 6.71 -35.40 -15.85
C LYS A 389 6.89 -33.89 -15.99
N GLU A 390 7.01 -33.38 -17.21
CA GLU A 390 7.12 -31.95 -17.48
C GLU A 390 5.82 -31.21 -17.14
N LYS A 391 4.67 -31.81 -17.45
CA LYS A 391 3.36 -31.24 -17.08
C LYS A 391 3.16 -31.25 -15.57
N ASP A 392 3.54 -32.30 -14.87
CA ASP A 392 3.43 -32.38 -13.40
C ASP A 392 4.32 -31.37 -12.71
N THR A 393 5.56 -31.18 -13.16
CA THR A 393 6.47 -30.16 -12.62
C THR A 393 5.94 -28.74 -12.86
N LYS A 394 5.41 -28.46 -14.06
CA LYS A 394 4.73 -27.19 -14.36
C LYS A 394 3.48 -26.97 -13.48
N LEU A 395 2.68 -28.01 -13.25
CA LEU A 395 1.50 -27.96 -12.39
C LEU A 395 1.88 -27.68 -10.92
N GLN A 396 2.92 -28.34 -10.40
CA GLN A 396 3.41 -28.09 -9.05
C GLN A 396 3.98 -26.67 -8.90
N GLY A 397 4.70 -26.18 -9.91
CA GLY A 397 5.16 -24.79 -9.97
C GLY A 397 4.01 -23.79 -9.94
N ALA A 398 2.97 -24.01 -10.76
CA ALA A 398 1.77 -23.18 -10.79
C ALA A 398 1.02 -23.20 -9.45
N LYS A 399 0.88 -24.37 -8.81
CA LYS A 399 0.25 -24.48 -7.48
C LYS A 399 1.04 -23.72 -6.41
N ARG A 400 2.37 -23.79 -6.41
CA ARG A 400 3.22 -23.02 -5.48
C ARG A 400 3.13 -21.52 -5.73
N GLY A 401 3.12 -21.09 -6.99
CA GLY A 401 2.90 -19.68 -7.36
C GLY A 401 1.55 -19.18 -6.86
N GLN A 402 0.47 -19.92 -7.15
CA GLN A 402 -0.88 -19.57 -6.72
C GLN A 402 -1.04 -19.56 -5.19
N GLN A 403 -0.36 -20.46 -4.46
CA GLN A 403 -0.33 -20.46 -2.99
C GLN A 403 0.42 -19.22 -2.45
N SER A 404 1.55 -18.85 -3.07
CA SER A 404 2.31 -17.65 -2.69
C SER A 404 1.48 -16.38 -2.93
N ASP A 405 0.80 -16.28 -4.06
CA ASP A 405 -0.04 -15.13 -4.40
C ASP A 405 -1.28 -15.04 -3.50
N ARG A 406 -1.89 -16.18 -3.13
CA ARG A 406 -2.97 -16.21 -2.13
C ARG A 406 -2.49 -15.71 -0.76
N ASN A 407 -1.30 -16.11 -0.32
CA ASN A 407 -0.73 -15.64 0.94
C ASN A 407 -0.42 -14.13 0.91
N LYS A 408 0.15 -13.63 -0.19
CA LYS A 408 0.40 -12.17 -0.36
C LYS A 408 -0.90 -11.38 -0.38
N ASN A 409 -1.91 -11.85 -1.10
CA ASN A 409 -3.22 -11.20 -1.14
C ASN A 409 -3.91 -11.22 0.23
N ALA A 410 -3.81 -12.31 0.98
CA ALA A 410 -4.34 -12.39 2.34
C ALA A 410 -3.64 -11.39 3.27
N GLN A 411 -2.30 -11.29 3.22
CA GLN A 411 -1.54 -10.31 4.00
C GLN A 411 -1.91 -8.87 3.65
N MET A 412 -2.04 -8.55 2.35
CA MET A 412 -2.47 -7.20 1.93
C MET A 412 -3.89 -6.86 2.41
N LEU A 413 -4.81 -7.84 2.41
CA LEU A 413 -6.16 -7.66 2.94
C LEU A 413 -6.17 -7.43 4.46
N GLU A 414 -5.30 -8.13 5.19
CA GLU A 414 -5.16 -7.96 6.64
C GLU A 414 -4.52 -6.62 6.99
N GLU A 415 -3.50 -6.18 6.25
CA GLU A 415 -2.94 -4.82 6.38
C GLU A 415 -3.97 -3.74 6.05
N ALA A 416 -4.77 -3.93 5.00
CA ALA A 416 -5.83 -2.98 4.65
C ALA A 416 -6.88 -2.87 5.78
N ARG A 417 -7.33 -4.00 6.33
CA ARG A 417 -8.24 -4.02 7.49
C ARG A 417 -7.63 -3.34 8.71
N ARG A 418 -6.34 -3.53 8.96
CA ARG A 418 -5.64 -2.89 10.07
C ARG A 418 -5.58 -1.37 9.90
N ARG A 419 -5.24 -0.89 8.70
CA ARG A 419 -5.26 0.56 8.39
C ARG A 419 -6.66 1.15 8.54
N GLU A 420 -7.69 0.42 8.11
CA GLU A 420 -9.09 0.84 8.25
C GLU A 420 -9.52 0.93 9.72
N ALA A 421 -9.12 -0.04 10.56
CA ALA A 421 -9.37 -0.01 12.00
C ALA A 421 -8.62 1.13 12.71
N GLU A 422 -7.37 1.40 12.33
CA GLU A 422 -6.59 2.53 12.85
C GLU A 422 -7.22 3.87 12.45
N ALA A 423 -7.65 4.03 11.20
CA ALA A 423 -8.35 5.22 10.72
C ALA A 423 -9.72 5.41 11.41
N ALA A 424 -10.48 4.33 11.64
CA ALA A 424 -11.73 4.40 12.37
C ALA A 424 -11.53 4.85 13.83
N LYS A 425 -10.45 4.40 14.48
CA LYS A 425 -10.08 4.83 15.83
C LYS A 425 -9.68 6.31 15.87
N GLU A 426 -8.92 6.79 14.90
CA GLU A 426 -8.59 8.21 14.78
C GLU A 426 -9.82 9.07 14.53
N ALA A 427 -10.74 8.61 13.66
CA ALA A 427 -12.00 9.28 13.41
C ALA A 427 -12.87 9.38 14.67
N ALA A 428 -12.98 8.28 15.44
CA ALA A 428 -13.73 8.29 16.71
C ALA A 428 -13.15 9.29 17.72
N LYS A 429 -11.81 9.34 17.84
CA LYS A 429 -11.13 10.30 18.71
C LYS A 429 -11.33 11.75 18.27
N ALA A 430 -11.29 12.01 16.96
CA ALA A 430 -11.58 13.33 16.42
C ALA A 430 -13.04 13.75 16.71
N GLN A 431 -13.98 12.81 16.59
CA GLN A 431 -15.39 13.05 16.86
C GLN A 431 -15.65 13.35 18.35
N GLU A 432 -14.98 12.64 19.26
CA GLU A 432 -15.01 12.91 20.69
C GLU A 432 -14.47 14.32 21.02
N GLN A 433 -13.37 14.72 20.38
CA GLN A 433 -12.82 16.08 20.56
C GLN A 433 -13.76 17.18 20.05
N VAL A 434 -14.47 16.94 18.94
CA VAL A 434 -15.46 17.88 18.41
C VAL A 434 -16.63 18.04 19.38
N LEU A 435 -17.13 16.94 19.96
CA LEU A 435 -18.18 16.98 20.99
C LEU A 435 -17.76 17.79 22.21
N GLN A 436 -16.56 17.54 22.75
CA GLN A 436 -16.03 18.31 23.89
C GLN A 436 -15.87 19.80 23.57
N GLN A 437 -15.51 20.15 22.33
CA GLN A 437 -15.43 21.54 21.89
C GLN A 437 -16.82 22.19 21.79
N GLN A 438 -17.83 21.45 21.34
CA GLN A 438 -19.21 21.94 21.27
C GLN A 438 -19.79 22.20 22.67
N GLU A 439 -19.61 21.27 23.60
CA GLU A 439 -20.04 21.46 25.01
C GLU A 439 -19.39 22.72 25.62
N ARG A 440 -18.08 22.91 25.40
CA ARG A 440 -17.37 24.10 25.88
C ARG A 440 -17.87 25.39 25.23
N ILE A 441 -18.25 25.36 23.96
CA ILE A 441 -18.83 26.52 23.27
C ILE A 441 -20.18 26.86 23.89
N GLU A 442 -21.04 25.88 24.14
CA GLU A 442 -22.34 26.09 24.78
C GLU A 442 -22.20 26.71 26.17
N GLU A 443 -21.26 26.22 27.00
CA GLU A 443 -20.97 26.81 28.32
C GLU A 443 -20.53 28.27 28.22
N LEU A 444 -19.66 28.60 27.26
CA LEU A 444 -19.20 29.97 27.04
C LEU A 444 -20.33 30.88 26.53
N GLU A 445 -21.21 30.36 25.68
CA GLU A 445 -22.39 31.09 25.22
C GLU A 445 -23.36 31.38 26.36
N GLU A 446 -23.58 30.42 27.26
CA GLU A 446 -24.45 30.61 28.43
C GLU A 446 -23.86 31.63 29.41
N ALA A 447 -22.57 31.54 29.71
CA ALA A 447 -21.86 32.52 30.54
C ALA A 447 -21.92 33.94 29.94
N LEU A 448 -21.79 34.06 28.62
CA LEU A 448 -21.91 35.33 27.92
C LEU A 448 -23.34 35.91 28.03
N ARG A 449 -24.37 35.08 27.84
CA ARG A 449 -25.78 35.49 28.01
C ARG A 449 -26.05 35.99 29.43
N GLU A 450 -25.51 35.31 30.44
CA GLU A 450 -25.66 35.72 31.84
C GLU A 450 -24.94 37.06 32.10
N SER A 451 -23.71 37.23 31.60
CA SER A 451 -22.94 38.47 31.74
C SER A 451 -23.67 39.68 31.12
N VAL A 452 -24.24 39.50 29.92
CA VAL A 452 -25.04 40.53 29.24
C VAL A 452 -26.28 40.87 30.08
N ARG A 453 -26.98 39.87 30.63
CA ARG A 453 -28.16 40.10 31.48
C ARG A 453 -27.82 40.88 32.75
N ILE A 454 -26.74 40.53 33.43
CA ILE A 454 -26.28 41.23 34.65
C ILE A 454 -25.90 42.68 34.31
N THR A 455 -25.21 42.90 33.19
CA THR A 455 -24.83 44.25 32.74
C THR A 455 -26.06 45.11 32.48
N ALA A 456 -27.05 44.59 31.75
CA ALA A 456 -28.31 45.30 31.49
C ALA A 456 -29.06 45.64 32.79
N GLN A 457 -29.11 44.72 33.76
CA GLN A 457 -29.74 44.98 35.06
C GLN A 457 -29.00 46.08 35.86
N ARG A 458 -27.66 46.07 35.82
CA ARG A 458 -26.84 47.08 36.49
C ARG A 458 -27.04 48.46 35.87
N GLU A 459 -27.10 48.56 34.54
CA GLU A 459 -27.36 49.82 33.83
C GLU A 459 -28.72 50.41 34.22
N VAL A 460 -29.78 49.59 34.27
CA VAL A 460 -31.10 50.03 34.72
C VAL A 460 -31.05 50.54 36.17
N ALA A 461 -30.38 49.84 37.07
CA ALA A 461 -30.25 50.26 38.46
C ALA A 461 -29.47 51.59 38.61
N VAL A 462 -28.43 51.80 37.80
CA VAL A 462 -27.68 53.06 37.75
C VAL A 462 -28.56 54.19 37.25
N ALA A 463 -29.31 53.98 36.16
CA ALA A 463 -30.24 54.97 35.61
C ALA A 463 -31.32 55.36 36.64
N GLN A 464 -31.87 54.40 37.38
CA GLN A 464 -32.83 54.67 38.46
C GLN A 464 -32.22 55.51 39.59
N LYS A 465 -31.02 55.16 40.05
CA LYS A 465 -30.31 55.95 41.08
C LYS A 465 -30.00 57.36 40.62
N GLN A 466 -29.59 57.52 39.36
CA GLN A 466 -29.29 58.82 38.77
C GLN A 466 -30.52 59.72 38.75
N SER A 467 -31.69 59.19 38.36
CA SER A 467 -32.97 59.93 38.40
C SER A 467 -33.36 60.37 39.82
N LEU A 468 -33.12 59.54 40.83
CA LEU A 468 -33.38 59.90 42.24
C LEU A 468 -32.45 61.01 42.72
N ILE A 469 -31.17 60.97 42.34
CA ILE A 469 -30.19 62.02 42.66
C ILE A 469 -30.63 63.34 42.01
N GLU A 470 -31.01 63.33 40.74
CA GLU A 470 -31.48 64.53 40.03
C GLU A 470 -32.71 65.15 40.71
N THR A 471 -33.68 64.31 41.11
CA THR A 471 -34.87 64.75 41.84
C THR A 471 -34.51 65.35 43.21
N ALA A 472 -33.58 64.73 43.94
CA ALA A 472 -33.11 65.24 45.22
C ALA A 472 -32.36 66.58 45.05
N ASP A 473 -31.53 66.71 44.03
CA ASP A 473 -30.79 67.94 43.71
C ASP A 473 -31.73 69.08 43.34
N GLU A 474 -32.80 68.82 42.59
CA GLU A 474 -33.86 69.80 42.34
C GLU A 474 -34.52 70.28 43.62
N LYS A 475 -34.83 69.35 44.54
CA LYS A 475 -35.43 69.71 45.83
C LYS A 475 -34.49 70.51 46.72
N ILE A 476 -33.20 70.15 46.76
CA ILE A 476 -32.16 70.91 47.44
C ILE A 476 -32.05 72.31 46.85
N ARG A 477 -32.03 72.45 45.51
CA ARG A 477 -31.98 73.76 44.84
C ARG A 477 -33.17 74.63 45.19
N SER A 478 -34.38 74.05 45.25
CA SER A 478 -35.60 74.77 45.65
C SER A 478 -35.53 75.25 47.09
N LEU A 479 -35.21 74.37 48.05
CA LEU A 479 -35.07 74.71 49.46
C LEU A 479 -33.96 75.74 49.71
N GLN A 480 -32.82 75.63 49.01
CA GLN A 480 -31.76 76.64 49.08
C GLN A 480 -32.23 78.02 48.58
N SER A 481 -33.09 78.06 47.56
CA SER A 481 -33.69 79.31 47.08
C SER A 481 -34.61 79.92 48.13
N GLU A 482 -35.45 79.10 48.77
CA GLU A 482 -36.37 79.52 49.83
C GLU A 482 -35.61 80.05 51.06
N VAL A 483 -34.59 79.31 51.52
CA VAL A 483 -33.71 79.75 52.63
C VAL A 483 -33.03 81.07 52.30
N ARG A 484 -32.49 81.24 51.08
CA ARG A 484 -31.91 82.53 50.65
C ARG A 484 -32.95 83.65 50.64
N GLY A 485 -34.19 83.36 50.24
CA GLY A 485 -35.30 84.32 50.29
C GLY A 485 -35.61 84.77 51.72
N LEU A 486 -35.75 83.82 52.65
CA LEU A 486 -35.99 84.07 54.07
C LEU A 486 -34.82 84.83 54.72
N GLN A 487 -33.57 84.47 54.42
CA GLN A 487 -32.38 85.19 54.88
C GLN A 487 -32.37 86.64 54.39
N LYS A 488 -32.69 86.90 53.11
CA LYS A 488 -32.78 88.27 52.59
C LYS A 488 -33.89 89.07 53.27
N ALA A 489 -35.07 88.48 53.47
CA ALA A 489 -36.19 89.12 54.16
C ALA A 489 -35.87 89.44 55.63
N HIS A 490 -35.20 88.52 56.34
CA HIS A 490 -34.71 88.74 57.70
C HIS A 490 -33.64 89.84 57.75
N ASN A 491 -32.68 89.81 56.83
CA ASN A 491 -31.59 90.79 56.73
C ASN A 491 -32.07 92.22 56.42
N ALA A 492 -33.21 92.37 55.75
CA ALA A 492 -33.83 93.67 55.48
C ALA A 492 -34.52 94.28 56.72
N ARG A 493 -34.86 93.47 57.74
CA ARG A 493 -35.57 93.91 58.96
C ARG A 493 -34.64 94.17 60.15
N CYS A 494 -33.35 93.83 60.05
CA CYS A 494 -32.40 93.94 61.16
C CYS A 494 -31.54 95.22 61.10
N THR A 495 -31.65 96.09 62.11
CA THR A 495 -30.95 97.38 62.19
C THR A 495 -29.57 97.33 62.87
N ASN A 496 -29.25 96.30 63.69
CA ASN A 496 -27.93 96.13 64.35
C ASN A 496 -26.96 95.18 63.61
N CYS A 497 -27.21 94.88 62.34
CA CYS A 497 -26.57 93.75 61.65
C CYS A 497 -25.20 93.97 60.93
N PRO A 498 -24.57 95.16 60.76
CA PRO A 498 -23.31 95.25 59.99
C PRO A 498 -22.12 94.41 60.51
N PRO A 499 -21.78 94.41 61.82
CA PRO A 499 -20.68 93.61 62.35
C PRO A 499 -20.95 92.09 62.29
N LEU A 500 -22.22 91.71 62.49
CA LEU A 500 -22.66 90.32 62.41
C LEU A 500 -22.68 89.82 60.96
N LYS A 501 -22.96 90.68 59.98
CA LYS A 501 -22.87 90.35 58.54
C LYS A 501 -21.45 90.00 58.11
N VAL A 502 -20.44 90.74 58.58
CA VAL A 502 -19.04 90.42 58.26
C VAL A 502 -18.65 89.05 58.83
N LYS A 503 -19.01 88.78 60.10
CA LYS A 503 -18.78 87.46 60.72
C LYS A 503 -19.55 86.35 60.01
N LEU A 504 -20.78 86.59 59.57
CA LEU A 504 -21.57 85.61 58.82
C LEU A 504 -20.91 85.25 57.49
N VAL A 505 -20.44 86.25 56.72
CA VAL A 505 -19.73 86.03 55.45
C VAL A 505 -18.41 85.27 55.66
N GLU A 506 -17.67 85.56 56.74
CA GLU A 506 -16.47 84.80 57.09
C GLU A 506 -16.78 83.34 57.44
N ILE A 507 -17.87 83.09 58.17
CA ILE A 507 -18.33 81.73 58.50
C ILE A 507 -18.82 81.01 57.24
N GLU A 508 -19.55 81.68 56.35
CA GLU A 508 -20.01 81.11 55.07
C GLU A 508 -18.83 80.73 54.16
N LYS A 509 -17.78 81.57 54.09
CA LYS A 509 -16.54 81.23 53.36
C LYS A 509 -15.82 80.02 53.97
N LYS A 510 -15.72 79.96 55.30
CA LYS A 510 -15.15 78.80 56.01
C LYS A 510 -15.98 77.53 55.76
N LEU A 511 -17.30 77.64 55.78
CA LEU A 511 -18.21 76.53 55.50
C LEU A 511 -18.06 76.05 54.04
N GLN A 512 -18.00 76.95 53.07
CA GLN A 512 -17.75 76.58 51.67
C GLN A 512 -16.41 75.86 51.49
N LYS A 513 -15.35 76.33 52.16
CA LYS A 513 -14.04 75.66 52.15
C LYS A 513 -14.14 74.25 52.73
N LEU A 514 -14.76 74.08 53.90
CA LEU A 514 -14.97 72.76 54.51
C LEU A 514 -15.83 71.82 53.64
N ILE A 515 -16.84 72.36 52.93
CA ILE A 515 -17.64 71.58 51.98
C ILE A 515 -16.76 71.11 50.80
N SER A 516 -15.90 71.97 50.26
CA SER A 516 -14.99 71.61 49.16
C SER A 516 -13.96 70.57 49.58
N GLU A 517 -13.38 70.70 50.78
CA GLU A 517 -12.44 69.73 51.36
C GLU A 517 -13.12 68.39 51.61
N ARG A 518 -14.33 68.41 52.19
CA ARG A 518 -15.14 67.18 52.37
C ARG A 518 -15.45 66.50 51.05
N LYS A 519 -15.76 67.25 49.99
CA LYS A 519 -16.02 66.68 48.66
C LYS A 519 -14.77 66.00 48.09
N ALA A 520 -13.61 66.66 48.17
CA ALA A 520 -12.34 66.09 47.73
C ALA A 520 -11.98 64.81 48.51
N HIS A 521 -12.17 64.80 49.83
CA HIS A 521 -11.95 63.61 50.64
C HIS A 521 -12.91 62.45 50.29
N LEU A 522 -14.16 62.75 49.97
CA LEU A 522 -15.12 61.73 49.53
C LEU A 522 -14.77 61.15 48.16
N GLU A 523 -14.29 61.99 47.23
CA GLU A 523 -13.80 61.54 45.91
C GLU A 523 -12.57 60.63 46.07
N GLN A 524 -11.57 61.04 46.86
CA GLN A 524 -10.39 60.21 47.17
C GLN A 524 -10.77 58.88 47.82
N LEU A 525 -11.70 58.89 48.78
CA LEU A 525 -12.15 57.67 49.44
C LEU A 525 -12.94 56.75 48.50
N PHE A 526 -13.66 57.32 47.53
CA PHE A 526 -14.34 56.56 46.49
C PHE A 526 -13.33 55.90 45.54
N GLU A 527 -12.33 56.63 45.07
CA GLU A 527 -11.25 56.10 44.22
C GLU A 527 -10.49 54.97 44.93
N MET A 528 -10.07 55.18 46.18
CA MET A 528 -9.40 54.13 46.96
C MET A 528 -10.27 52.88 47.12
N LYS A 529 -11.59 53.03 47.33
CA LYS A 529 -12.51 51.89 47.40
C LYS A 529 -12.65 51.20 46.04
N GLN A 530 -12.69 51.95 44.94
CA GLN A 530 -12.77 51.41 43.60
C GLN A 530 -11.51 50.62 43.25
N GLU A 531 -10.33 51.15 43.56
CA GLU A 531 -9.05 50.47 43.36
C GLU A 531 -8.96 49.18 44.19
N ALA A 532 -9.33 49.23 45.48
CA ALA A 532 -9.34 48.06 46.35
C ALA A 532 -10.30 46.97 45.86
N LEU A 533 -11.51 47.34 45.41
CA LEU A 533 -12.47 46.40 44.83
C LEU A 533 -11.97 45.82 43.50
N SER A 534 -11.37 46.65 42.63
CA SER A 534 -10.81 46.18 41.37
C SER A 534 -9.65 45.21 41.58
N ALA A 535 -8.79 45.47 42.57
CA ALA A 535 -7.71 44.58 42.96
C ALA A 535 -8.25 43.23 43.45
N ALA A 536 -9.24 43.25 44.35
CA ALA A 536 -9.86 42.03 44.87
C ALA A 536 -10.57 41.19 43.79
N ILE A 537 -11.20 41.84 42.80
CA ILE A 537 -11.79 41.14 41.64
C ILE A 537 -10.69 40.51 40.78
N SER A 538 -9.61 41.26 40.50
CA SER A 538 -8.48 40.77 39.71
C SER A 538 -7.76 39.59 40.36
N GLU A 539 -7.66 39.59 41.70
CA GLU A 539 -7.12 38.49 42.49
C GLU A 539 -8.00 37.25 42.33
N LYS A 540 -9.32 37.38 42.53
CA LYS A 540 -10.28 36.28 42.32
C LYS A 540 -10.27 35.74 40.89
N ASP A 541 -10.12 36.61 39.88
CA ASP A 541 -10.00 36.20 38.48
C ASP A 541 -8.71 35.43 38.20
N SER A 542 -7.61 35.81 38.85
CA SER A 542 -6.35 35.08 38.78
C SER A 542 -6.45 33.69 39.41
N HIS A 543 -7.20 33.58 40.52
CA HIS A 543 -7.46 32.30 41.20
C HIS A 543 -8.40 31.39 40.41
N LEU A 544 -9.45 31.94 39.79
CA LEU A 544 -10.32 31.18 38.88
C LEU A 544 -9.54 30.66 37.66
N ALA A 545 -8.77 31.52 37.00
CA ALA A 545 -7.89 31.13 35.90
C ALA A 545 -6.80 30.14 36.34
N PHE A 546 -6.43 30.13 37.62
CA PHE A 546 -5.57 29.10 38.18
C PHE A 546 -6.23 27.73 38.13
N ILE A 547 -7.41 27.62 38.74
CA ILE A 547 -8.11 26.34 38.89
C ILE A 547 -8.55 25.79 37.52
N GLU A 548 -9.03 26.64 36.61
CA GLU A 548 -9.47 26.22 35.27
C GLU A 548 -8.34 25.61 34.43
N MET A 549 -7.14 26.20 34.50
CA MET A 549 -5.97 25.72 33.76
C MET A 549 -5.31 24.48 34.40
N SER A 550 -5.49 24.27 35.70
CA SER A 550 -5.00 23.10 36.43
C SER A 550 -5.94 21.88 36.24
N GLY A 551 -7.14 22.12 35.72
CA GLY A 551 -8.20 21.15 35.47
C GLY A 551 -8.98 20.85 36.75
N ILE A 552 -10.31 20.95 36.69
CA ILE A 552 -11.21 20.60 37.81
C ILE A 552 -11.21 19.07 37.95
N LYS A 553 -10.28 18.54 38.73
CA LYS A 553 -10.01 17.10 38.85
C LYS A 553 -10.76 16.43 40.01
N ASN A 554 -11.34 17.21 40.91
CA ASN A 554 -11.99 16.70 42.12
C ASN A 554 -13.13 17.63 42.58
N ALA A 555 -14.10 17.07 43.30
CA ALA A 555 -15.30 17.79 43.76
C ALA A 555 -14.98 19.04 44.60
N LYS A 556 -13.87 19.01 45.35
CA LYS A 556 -13.40 20.17 46.13
C LYS A 556 -12.96 21.35 45.25
N ALA A 557 -12.32 21.09 44.11
CA ALA A 557 -11.95 22.15 43.17
C ALA A 557 -13.18 22.75 42.48
N ALA A 558 -14.20 21.93 42.19
CA ALA A 558 -15.47 22.42 41.66
C ALA A 558 -16.19 23.33 42.67
N GLU A 559 -16.27 22.91 43.93
CA GLU A 559 -16.86 23.70 45.02
C GLU A 559 -16.11 25.01 45.29
N GLN A 560 -14.77 25.00 45.20
CA GLN A 560 -13.97 26.23 45.29
C GLN A 560 -14.22 27.19 44.12
N VAL A 561 -14.37 26.69 42.89
CA VAL A 561 -14.71 27.52 41.72
C VAL A 561 -16.09 28.16 41.90
N ASP A 562 -17.08 27.39 42.35
CA ASP A 562 -18.43 27.91 42.61
C ASP A 562 -18.43 28.95 43.74
N LYS A 563 -17.63 28.73 44.79
CA LYS A 563 -17.44 29.69 45.87
C LYS A 563 -16.77 30.98 45.40
N LEU A 564 -15.71 30.90 44.59
CA LEU A 564 -15.05 32.08 44.03
C LEU A 564 -15.96 32.83 43.04
N LYS A 565 -16.76 32.13 42.24
CA LYS A 565 -17.75 32.73 41.34
C LYS A 565 -18.87 33.43 42.11
N THR A 566 -19.33 32.86 43.22
CA THR A 566 -20.35 33.48 44.08
C THR A 566 -19.81 34.69 44.85
N GLU A 567 -18.58 34.64 45.36
CA GLU A 567 -17.95 35.77 46.03
C GLU A 567 -17.51 36.91 45.08
N LYS A 568 -17.49 36.67 43.76
CA LYS A 568 -17.20 37.70 42.73
C LYS A 568 -18.45 38.51 42.33
N LYS A 569 -19.65 37.91 42.43
CA LYS A 569 -20.93 38.60 42.20
C LYS A 569 -21.23 39.58 43.32
#